data_AF-A0A522M8A8-F1
#
_entry.id   AF-A0A522M8A8-F1
#
_cell.length_a   1.000
_cell.length_b   1.000
_cell.length_c   1.000
_cell.angle_alpha   90.00
_cell.angle_beta   90.00
_cell.angle_gamma   90.00
#
_symmetry.space_group_name_H-M   'P 1'
#
loop_
_entity.id
_entity.type
_entity.pdbx_description
1 polymer ?
#
loop_
_entity_poly.entity_id
_entity_poly.type
_entity_poly.pdbx_seq_one_letter_code
_entity_poly.pdbx_strand_id
1 'polypeptide(L)'
;MQKIIRQIASELKVRDDQVLAAVSLLDGGATVPFIARYRKEATGALDDIQLRELEYRLGYLRELQDRREVVLKSIEEQGKLTPALRASIEAAPTKQDLEDLYLPYKQKRRTKGQMAREAGIAPLADR
;
A
#
# COMPACT_ATOMS: atom_id res chain seq x y z
N MET A 1 3.77 9.14 4.44
CA MET A 1 5.20 9.07 4.08
C MET A 1 6.14 8.85 5.27
N GLN A 2 6.08 9.65 6.34
CA GLN A 2 7.02 9.55 7.48
C GLN A 2 7.06 8.15 8.15
N LYS A 3 5.90 7.47 8.28
CA LYS A 3 5.83 6.09 8.80
C LYS A 3 6.62 5.09 7.94
N ILE A 4 6.57 5.23 6.61
CA ILE A 4 7.31 4.38 5.67
C ILE A 4 8.82 4.59 5.84
N ILE A 5 9.26 5.86 5.88
CA ILE A 5 10.68 6.20 6.05
C ILE A 5 11.26 5.58 7.31
N ARG A 6 10.59 5.79 8.46
CA ARG A 6 11.01 5.21 9.76
C ARG A 6 11.06 3.68 9.73
N GLN A 7 10.06 3.06 9.10
CA GLN A 7 10.01 1.60 8.99
C GLN A 7 11.20 1.07 8.17
N ILE A 8 11.46 1.64 7.00
CA ILE A 8 12.60 1.25 6.16
C ILE A 8 13.93 1.52 6.87
N ALA A 9 14.06 2.66 7.54
CA ALA A 9 15.27 3.00 8.30
C ALA A 9 15.54 1.95 9.39
N SER A 10 14.50 1.52 10.11
CA SER A 10 14.59 0.46 11.10
C SER A 10 14.91 -0.91 10.50
N GLU A 11 14.29 -1.26 9.37
CA GLU A 11 14.51 -2.54 8.66
C GLU A 11 15.96 -2.65 8.15
N LEU A 12 16.49 -1.56 7.59
CA LEU A 12 17.84 -1.49 7.03
C LEU A 12 18.93 -1.12 8.04
N LYS A 13 18.56 -0.75 9.27
CA LYS A 13 19.46 -0.23 10.33
C LYS A 13 20.27 0.99 9.86
N VAL A 14 19.61 1.91 9.17
CA VAL A 14 20.17 3.18 8.71
C VAL A 14 19.37 4.35 9.28
N ARG A 15 19.82 5.57 9.04
CA ARG A 15 19.12 6.75 9.56
C ARG A 15 17.98 7.20 8.65
N ASP A 16 16.96 7.83 9.23
CA ASP A 16 15.80 8.37 8.52
C ASP A 16 16.18 9.35 7.39
N ASP A 17 17.21 10.19 7.60
CA ASP A 17 17.71 11.16 6.61
C ASP A 17 18.28 10.46 5.37
N GLN A 18 18.96 9.33 5.56
CA GLN A 18 19.52 8.55 4.45
C GLN A 18 18.42 7.94 3.59
N VAL A 19 17.38 7.39 4.23
CA VAL A 19 16.21 6.84 3.53
C VAL A 19 15.47 7.96 2.79
N LEU A 20 15.23 9.10 3.44
CA LEU A 20 14.55 10.24 2.83
C LEU A 20 15.29 10.74 1.57
N ALA A 21 16.61 10.84 1.64
CA ALA A 21 17.42 11.26 0.50
C ALA A 21 17.36 10.24 -0.65
N ALA A 22 17.49 8.95 -0.35
CA ALA A 22 17.38 7.89 -1.36
C ALA A 22 15.99 7.85 -2.01
N VAL A 23 14.92 7.95 -1.22
CA VAL A 23 13.54 8.03 -1.70
C VAL A 23 13.36 9.23 -2.65
N SER A 24 13.88 10.40 -2.27
CA SER A 24 13.78 11.62 -3.09
C SER A 24 14.49 11.47 -4.44
N LEU A 25 15.62 10.76 -4.47
CA LEU A 25 16.35 10.47 -5.71
C LEU A 25 15.58 9.46 -6.59
N LEU A 26 15.06 8.38 -6.00
CA LEU A 26 14.25 7.38 -6.71
C LEU A 26 12.96 7.98 -7.29
N ASP A 27 12.26 8.81 -6.51
CA ASP A 27 11.06 9.53 -6.96
C ASP A 27 11.38 10.54 -8.07
N GLY A 28 12.60 11.09 -8.08
CA GLY A 28 13.15 11.91 -9.15
C GLY A 28 13.60 11.12 -10.39
N GLY A 29 13.39 9.81 -10.42
CA GLY A 29 13.73 8.93 -11.55
C GLY A 29 15.18 8.45 -11.59
N ALA A 30 15.98 8.69 -10.54
CA ALA A 30 17.31 8.12 -10.45
C ALA A 30 17.23 6.60 -10.23
N THR A 31 18.11 5.84 -10.87
CA THR A 31 18.18 4.38 -10.68
C THR A 31 19.10 4.00 -9.53
N VAL A 32 18.89 2.83 -8.92
CA VAL A 32 19.77 2.32 -7.85
C VAL A 32 21.26 2.33 -8.25
N PRO A 33 21.68 1.81 -9.44
CA PRO A 33 23.09 1.87 -9.84
C PRO A 33 23.62 3.31 -9.97
N PHE A 34 22.79 4.25 -10.41
CA PHE A 34 23.17 5.65 -10.51
C PHE A 34 23.37 6.26 -9.11
N ILE A 35 22.46 6.00 -8.17
CA ILE A 35 22.56 6.51 -6.81
C ILE A 35 23.80 5.94 -6.11
N ALA A 36 23.97 4.61 -6.18
CA ALA A 36 25.09 3.89 -5.58
C ALA A 36 26.45 4.39 -6.10
N ARG A 37 26.53 4.84 -7.35
CA ARG A 37 27.79 5.30 -7.97
C ARG A 37 28.02 6.81 -7.84
N TYR A 38 26.99 7.62 -8.03
CA TYR A 38 27.13 9.07 -8.23
C TYR A 38 26.46 9.93 -7.15
N ARG A 39 25.73 9.34 -6.20
CA ARG A 39 25.01 10.06 -5.13
C ARG A 39 25.30 9.51 -3.74
N LYS A 40 26.47 8.88 -3.54
CA LYS A 40 26.89 8.31 -2.26
C LYS A 40 26.80 9.31 -1.11
N GLU A 41 27.37 10.50 -1.27
CA GLU A 41 27.34 11.53 -0.22
C GLU A 41 25.92 11.96 0.15
N ALA A 42 25.04 12.06 -0.85
CA ALA A 42 23.65 12.48 -0.64
C ALA A 42 22.85 11.47 0.19
N THR A 43 23.16 10.17 0.09
CA THR A 43 22.50 9.11 0.87
C THR A 43 23.26 8.70 2.13
N GLY A 44 24.37 9.37 2.46
CA GLY A 44 25.24 8.96 3.57
C GLY A 44 25.92 7.60 3.33
N ALA A 45 26.29 7.33 2.08
CA ALA A 45 26.98 6.15 1.59
C ALA A 45 26.21 4.82 1.72
N LEU A 46 24.89 4.84 1.45
CA LEU A 46 24.14 3.59 1.24
C LEU A 46 24.75 2.78 0.09
N ASP A 47 24.96 1.48 0.31
CA ASP A 47 25.49 0.58 -0.71
C ASP A 47 24.39 0.06 -1.67
N ASP A 48 24.80 -0.65 -2.73
CA ASP A 48 23.88 -1.17 -3.76
C ASP A 48 22.85 -2.16 -3.17
N ILE A 49 23.24 -2.96 -2.17
CA ILE A 49 22.35 -3.94 -1.54
C ILE A 49 21.28 -3.19 -0.72
N GLN A 50 21.69 -2.23 0.09
CA GLN A 50 20.80 -1.38 0.88
C GLN A 50 19.84 -0.59 0.00
N LEU A 51 20.32 -0.04 -1.13
CA LEU A 51 19.48 0.73 -2.05
C LEU A 51 18.45 -0.14 -2.79
N ARG A 52 18.82 -1.37 -3.18
CA ARG A 52 17.85 -2.32 -3.79
C ARG A 52 16.78 -2.74 -2.80
N GLU A 53 17.18 -3.07 -1.57
CA GLU A 53 16.21 -3.43 -0.52
C GLU A 53 15.31 -2.23 -0.20
N LEU A 54 15.87 -1.01 -0.11
CA LEU A 54 15.09 0.20 0.07
C LEU A 54 14.05 0.39 -1.04
N GLU A 55 14.44 0.26 -2.31
CA GLU A 55 13.55 0.40 -3.47
C GLU A 55 12.41 -0.62 -3.40
N TYR A 56 12.74 -1.89 -3.14
CA TYR A 56 11.75 -2.96 -2.98
C TYR A 56 10.76 -2.68 -1.84
N ARG A 57 11.28 -2.36 -0.65
CA ARG A 57 10.47 -2.09 0.54
C ARG A 57 9.61 -0.84 0.38
N LEU A 58 10.14 0.21 -0.24
CA LEU A 58 9.40 1.43 -0.56
C LEU A 58 8.19 1.14 -1.43
N GLY A 59 8.35 0.36 -2.50
CA GLY A 59 7.25 -0.06 -3.37
C GLY A 59 6.19 -0.82 -2.60
N TYR A 60 6.58 -1.87 -1.86
CA TYR A 60 5.66 -2.66 -1.05
C TYR A 60 4.85 -1.82 -0.05
N LEU A 61 5.53 -0.93 0.68
CA LEU A 61 4.91 -0.12 1.73
C LEU A 61 4.00 0.96 1.18
N ARG A 62 4.32 1.53 0.00
CA ARG A 62 3.42 2.45 -0.71
C ARG A 62 2.15 1.74 -1.13
N GLU A 63 2.27 0.60 -1.80
CA GLU A 63 1.10 -0.20 -2.20
C GLU A 63 0.23 -0.61 -1.01
N LEU A 64 0.84 -0.94 0.14
CA LEU A 64 0.11 -1.23 1.37
C LEU A 64 -0.63 0.01 1.91
N GLN A 65 -0.01 1.20 1.87
CA GLN A 65 -0.69 2.43 2.28
C GLN A 65 -1.84 2.79 1.35
N ASP A 66 -1.62 2.77 0.04
CA ASP A 66 -2.66 3.06 -0.95
C ASP A 66 -3.84 2.11 -0.78
N ARG A 67 -3.56 0.81 -0.58
CA ARG A 67 -4.59 -0.18 -0.33
C ARG A 67 -5.34 0.08 0.98
N ARG A 68 -4.63 0.50 2.03
CA ARG A 68 -5.22 0.84 3.33
C ARG A 68 -6.20 1.99 3.21
N GLU A 69 -5.86 3.04 2.46
CA GLU A 69 -6.75 4.18 2.21
C GLU A 69 -8.03 3.74 1.49
N VAL A 70 -7.91 2.89 0.46
CA VAL A 70 -9.05 2.32 -0.26
C VAL A 70 -9.96 1.51 0.67
N VAL A 71 -9.38 0.67 1.53
CA VAL A 71 -10.12 -0.15 2.50
C VAL A 71 -10.85 0.73 3.51
N LEU A 72 -10.17 1.71 4.11
CA LEU A 72 -10.77 2.65 5.07
C LEU A 72 -11.96 3.38 4.44
N LYS A 73 -11.76 3.96 3.25
CA LYS A 73 -12.80 4.67 2.51
C LYS A 73 -14.01 3.76 2.22
N SER A 74 -13.77 2.54 1.74
CA SER A 74 -14.84 1.60 1.42
C SER A 74 -15.69 1.20 2.64
N ILE A 75 -15.06 1.06 3.83
CA ILE A 75 -15.76 0.73 5.07
C ILE A 75 -16.49 1.95 5.63
N GLU A 76 -15.89 3.14 5.50
CA GLU A 76 -16.49 4.42 5.89
C GLU A 76 -17.74 4.74 5.06
N GLU A 77 -17.70 4.52 3.75
CA GLU A 77 -18.86 4.66 2.84
C GLU A 77 -20.01 3.72 3.20
N GLN A 78 -19.73 2.60 3.87
CA GLN A 78 -20.76 1.69 4.39
C GLN A 78 -21.29 2.09 5.78
N GLY A 79 -20.74 3.15 6.40
CA GLY A 79 -21.07 3.57 7.76
C GLY A 79 -20.61 2.57 8.84
N LYS A 80 -19.65 1.68 8.52
CA LYS A 80 -19.22 0.58 9.40
C LYS A 80 -17.85 0.81 10.05
N LEU A 81 -17.20 1.95 9.78
CA LEU A 81 -15.85 2.21 10.26
C LEU A 81 -15.86 2.69 11.71
N THR A 82 -15.73 1.75 12.65
CA THR A 82 -15.59 2.07 14.07
C THR A 82 -14.16 2.57 14.38
N PRO A 83 -13.96 3.34 15.47
CA PRO A 83 -12.62 3.76 15.88
C PRO A 83 -11.65 2.59 16.13
N ALA A 84 -12.14 1.49 16.71
CA ALA A 84 -11.34 0.28 16.95
C ALA A 84 -10.94 -0.41 15.64
N LEU A 85 -11.85 -0.47 14.66
CA LEU A 85 -11.55 -1.04 13.35
C LEU A 85 -10.57 -0.17 12.55
N ARG A 86 -10.75 1.16 12.58
CA ARG A 86 -9.80 2.11 12.00
C ARG A 86 -8.39 1.89 12.55
N ALA A 87 -8.25 1.81 13.87
CA ALA A 87 -6.97 1.54 14.51
C ALA A 87 -6.35 0.20 14.07
N SER A 88 -7.18 -0.85 13.97
CA SER A 88 -6.73 -2.18 13.52
C SER A 88 -6.23 -2.15 12.07
N ILE A 89 -6.94 -1.46 11.18
CA ILE A 89 -6.57 -1.28 9.77
C ILE A 89 -5.28 -0.45 9.63
N GLU A 90 -5.14 0.62 10.42
CA GLU A 90 -3.93 1.46 10.44
C GLU A 90 -2.69 0.73 10.99
N ALA A 91 -2.91 -0.24 11.87
CA ALA A 91 -1.88 -1.08 12.47
C ALA A 91 -1.54 -2.34 11.65
N ALA A 92 -2.37 -2.73 10.68
CA ALA A 92 -2.17 -3.94 9.87
C ALA A 92 -0.77 -3.98 9.24
N PRO A 93 0.11 -4.94 9.59
CA PRO A 93 1.52 -4.91 9.20
C PRO A 93 1.74 -5.43 7.78
N THR A 94 0.86 -6.27 7.26
CA THR A 94 0.97 -6.85 5.92
C THR A 94 -0.27 -6.59 5.08
N LYS A 95 -0.12 -6.79 3.75
CA LYS A 95 -1.25 -6.77 2.82
C LYS A 95 -2.29 -7.85 3.15
N GLN A 96 -1.85 -9.00 3.65
CA GLN A 96 -2.75 -10.09 4.02
C GLN A 96 -3.62 -9.72 5.22
N ASP A 97 -3.00 -9.23 6.31
CA ASP A 97 -3.73 -8.80 7.50
C ASP A 97 -4.76 -7.70 7.17
N LEU A 98 -4.38 -6.78 6.27
CA LEU A 98 -5.28 -5.74 5.77
C LEU A 98 -6.48 -6.31 5.02
N GLU A 99 -6.27 -7.30 4.15
CA GLU A 99 -7.36 -7.95 3.42
C GLU A 99 -8.26 -8.78 4.34
N ASP A 100 -7.70 -9.44 5.35
CA ASP A 100 -8.47 -10.22 6.31
C ASP A 100 -9.40 -9.33 7.15
N LEU A 101 -8.91 -8.15 7.56
CA LEU A 101 -9.75 -7.13 8.20
C LEU A 101 -10.83 -6.57 7.25
N TYR A 102 -10.52 -6.45 5.96
CA TYR A 102 -11.46 -5.94 4.97
C TYR A 102 -12.51 -6.97 4.52
N LEU A 103 -12.22 -8.26 4.64
CA LEU A 103 -13.01 -9.36 4.09
C LEU A 103 -14.53 -9.26 4.40
N PRO A 104 -14.98 -8.95 5.63
CA PRO A 104 -16.40 -8.84 5.96
C PRO A 104 -17.13 -7.67 5.26
N TYR A 105 -16.38 -6.67 4.79
CA TYR A 105 -16.90 -5.44 4.20
C TYR A 105 -16.76 -5.41 2.68
N LYS A 106 -16.04 -6.38 2.10
CA LYS A 106 -15.83 -6.46 0.67
C LYS A 106 -17.16 -6.69 -0.04
N GLN A 107 -17.61 -5.69 -0.78
CA GLN A 107 -18.85 -5.81 -1.54
C GLN A 107 -18.73 -6.95 -2.55
N LYS A 108 -19.70 -7.87 -2.52
CA LYS A 108 -19.82 -8.88 -3.57
C LYS A 108 -20.18 -8.15 -4.86
N ARG A 109 -19.43 -8.40 -5.93
CA ARG A 109 -19.77 -7.85 -7.26
C ARG A 109 -21.21 -8.25 -7.58
N ARG A 110 -22.10 -7.25 -7.69
CA ARG A 110 -23.41 -7.44 -8.30
C ARG A 110 -23.17 -7.81 -9.75
N THR A 111 -23.47 -9.05 -10.11
CA THR A 111 -23.34 -9.48 -11.50
C THR A 111 -24.47 -8.86 -12.33
N LYS A 112 -24.24 -8.67 -13.63
CA LYS A 112 -25.32 -8.25 -14.55
C LYS A 112 -26.55 -9.16 -14.43
N GLY A 113 -26.33 -10.45 -14.17
CA GLY A 113 -27.41 -11.42 -13.91
C GLY A 113 -28.16 -11.19 -12.61
N GLN A 114 -27.50 -10.78 -11.52
CA GLN A 114 -28.18 -10.39 -10.29
C GLN A 114 -29.04 -9.13 -10.49
N MET A 115 -28.51 -8.13 -11.18
CA MET A 115 -29.27 -6.93 -11.52
C MET A 115 -30.48 -7.24 -12.42
N ALA A 116 -30.31 -8.13 -13.40
CA ALA A 116 -31.41 -8.55 -14.28
C ALA A 116 -32.51 -9.34 -13.54
N ARG A 117 -32.14 -10.15 -12.54
CA ARG A 117 -33.10 -10.85 -11.67
C ARG A 117 -33.84 -9.89 -10.75
N GLU A 118 -33.13 -8.95 -10.11
CA GLU A 118 -33.73 -7.90 -9.28
C GLU A 118 -34.67 -6.98 -10.10
N ALA A 119 -34.36 -6.73 -11.36
CA ALA A 119 -35.19 -5.95 -12.30
C ALA A 119 -36.33 -6.75 -12.95
N GLY A 120 -36.54 -8.02 -12.56
CA GLY A 120 -37.63 -8.87 -13.10
C GLY A 120 -37.45 -9.35 -14.54
N ILE A 121 -36.25 -9.19 -15.12
CA ILE A 121 -35.92 -9.51 -16.52
C ILE A 121 -35.40 -10.96 -16.67
N ALA A 122 -35.28 -11.70 -15.56
CA ALA A 122 -34.86 -13.11 -15.54
C ALA A 122 -35.63 -14.03 -16.53
N PRO A 123 -36.96 -13.91 -16.71
CA PRO A 123 -37.72 -14.80 -17.58
C PRO A 123 -37.41 -14.65 -19.09
N LEU A 124 -36.68 -13.60 -19.50
CA LEU A 124 -36.28 -13.40 -20.91
C LEU A 124 -35.02 -14.18 -21.30
N ALA A 125 -34.30 -14.76 -20.35
CA ALA A 125 -33.08 -15.53 -20.61
C ALA A 125 -33.33 -17.03 -20.87
N ASP A 126 -34.51 -17.55 -20.52
CA ASP A 126 -34.87 -18.97 -20.62
C ASP A 126 -35.65 -19.32 -21.91
N ARG A 127 -35.54 -18.50 -22.97
CA ARG A 127 -36.15 -18.75 -24.29
C ARG A 127 -35.11 -19.12 -25.35
#